data_AF-A0A374UKP9-F1
#
_entry.id   AF-A0A374UKP9-F1
#
_cell.length_a   1.000
_cell.length_b   1.000
_cell.length_c   1.000
_cell.angle_alpha   90.00
_cell.angle_beta   90.00
_cell.angle_gamma   90.00
#
_symmetry.space_group_name_H-M   'P 1'
#
loop_
_entity.id
_entity.type
_entity.pdbx_description
1 polymer ?
#
loop_
_entity_poly.entity_id
_entity_poly.type
_entity_poly.pdbx_seq_one_letter_code
_entity_poly.pdbx_strand_id
1 'polypeptide(L)'
;MKLIKFSYHLFCKNLLMSIIIIIQLVASTLLLSDILVTANSYFVTVDEYVSSGLSDINGIIVDNGGNSVPERLLNKLPENSIDYCELGGVAYLGEYTLYGYSNEFVNDYIPELSEGTWLNECTDDLKDIPVVIPYSLNKYFNIGDIIDIDSKNGLTGKIVGILKTSYYCTFNNGGTELNTKDMLGKADESFEIPLLTLYNYLPNEFVSTGMTEAIILKNSSDLNESYKLFSNYYYVRTFSDVLESGKEDAYARVRALGPIFLTLSLVSLFGMIGCIAISTYKNLYFYSILYLCGASTKKCFLISLLYTVIYIVLTLVVFFVIFIFVMQKSMCWLNYIAIIAIIMILLSLSLIPYRILKKNPPIEVFKYKR
;
A
#
# COMPACT_ATOMS: atom_id res chain seq x y z
N MET A 1 33.40 -19.91 -20.07
CA MET A 1 33.69 -18.75 -20.96
C MET A 1 33.30 -18.93 -22.42
N LYS A 2 33.72 -20.01 -23.13
CA LYS A 2 33.39 -20.19 -24.56
C LYS A 2 31.87 -20.35 -24.85
N LEU A 3 31.15 -21.11 -24.01
CA LEU A 3 29.70 -21.35 -24.19
C LEU A 3 28.85 -20.08 -24.02
N ILE A 4 29.16 -19.24 -23.02
CA ILE A 4 28.48 -17.96 -22.79
C ILE A 4 28.67 -17.02 -23.99
N LYS A 5 29.89 -16.95 -24.56
CA LYS A 5 30.14 -16.17 -25.78
C LYS A 5 29.29 -16.65 -26.96
N PHE A 6 29.11 -17.96 -27.13
CA PHE A 6 28.24 -18.50 -28.16
C PHE A 6 26.75 -18.17 -27.93
N SER A 7 26.26 -18.31 -26.70
CA SER A 7 24.88 -17.92 -26.35
C SER A 7 24.63 -16.43 -26.55
N TYR A 8 25.59 -15.57 -26.19
CA TYR A 8 25.53 -14.13 -26.44
C TYR A 8 25.57 -13.79 -27.94
N HIS A 9 26.41 -14.47 -28.72
CA HIS A 9 26.43 -14.28 -30.17
C HIS A 9 25.08 -14.68 -30.81
N LEU A 10 24.45 -15.75 -30.32
CA LEU A 10 23.11 -16.17 -30.75
C LEU A 10 22.05 -15.10 -30.45
N PHE A 11 22.18 -14.42 -29.31
CA PHE A 11 21.35 -13.27 -28.93
C PHE A 11 21.54 -12.11 -29.89
N CYS A 12 22.77 -11.67 -30.13
CA CYS A 12 23.07 -10.58 -31.06
C CYS A 12 22.58 -10.89 -32.49
N LYS A 13 22.69 -12.15 -32.94
CA LYS A 13 22.21 -12.58 -34.26
C LYS A 13 20.68 -12.45 -34.41
N ASN A 14 19.94 -12.64 -33.31
CA ASN A 14 18.48 -12.60 -33.30
C ASN A 14 17.96 -11.36 -32.56
N LEU A 15 18.66 -10.22 -32.64
CA LEU A 15 18.42 -9.05 -31.78
C LEU A 15 16.95 -8.59 -31.76
N LEU A 16 16.30 -8.46 -32.92
CA LEU A 16 14.92 -7.97 -32.99
C LEU A 16 13.93 -8.89 -32.25
N MET A 17 14.03 -10.20 -32.50
CA MET A 17 13.23 -11.18 -31.76
C MET A 17 13.59 -11.15 -30.28
N SER A 18 14.87 -10.97 -29.96
CA SER A 18 15.34 -10.94 -28.59
C SER A 18 14.74 -9.77 -27.80
N ILE A 19 14.69 -8.59 -28.42
CA ILE A 19 14.08 -7.38 -27.85
C ILE A 19 12.58 -7.58 -27.63
N ILE A 20 11.85 -8.13 -28.61
CA ILE A 20 10.40 -8.38 -28.48
C ILE A 20 10.11 -9.29 -27.29
N ILE A 21 10.90 -10.36 -27.11
CA ILE A 21 10.75 -11.29 -25.99
C ILE A 21 11.01 -10.57 -24.66
N ILE A 22 12.07 -9.75 -24.56
CA ILE A 22 12.37 -8.98 -23.36
C ILE A 22 11.23 -8.03 -23.02
N ILE A 23 10.73 -7.26 -24.00
CA ILE A 23 9.63 -6.31 -23.79
C ILE A 23 8.38 -7.03 -23.26
N GLN A 24 8.00 -8.16 -23.86
CA GLN A 24 6.84 -8.94 -23.43
C GLN A 24 7.01 -9.47 -21.98
N LEU A 25 8.21 -9.94 -21.64
CA LEU A 25 8.54 -10.42 -20.30
C LEU A 25 8.52 -9.30 -19.26
N VAL A 26 9.05 -8.12 -19.61
CA VAL A 26 9.04 -6.94 -18.75
C VAL A 26 7.60 -6.47 -18.50
N ALA A 27 6.81 -6.31 -19.56
CA ALA A 27 5.41 -5.87 -19.46
C ALA A 27 4.58 -6.83 -18.58
N SER A 28 4.76 -8.14 -18.79
CA SER A 28 4.14 -9.18 -17.97
C SER A 28 4.50 -9.06 -16.48
N THR A 29 5.79 -8.87 -16.20
CA THR A 29 6.31 -8.77 -14.83
C THR A 29 5.80 -7.52 -14.13
N LEU A 30 5.73 -6.39 -14.86
CA LEU A 30 5.16 -5.13 -14.36
C LEU A 30 3.67 -5.29 -14.01
N LEU A 31 2.86 -5.86 -14.91
CA LEU A 31 1.43 -6.07 -14.66
C LEU A 31 1.16 -6.96 -13.44
N LEU A 32 1.92 -8.05 -13.29
CA LEU A 32 1.79 -8.93 -12.11
C LEU A 32 2.20 -8.21 -10.83
N SER A 33 3.29 -7.44 -10.87
CA SER A 33 3.75 -6.65 -9.73
C SER A 33 2.72 -5.60 -9.33
N ASP A 34 2.14 -4.88 -10.29
CA ASP A 34 1.17 -3.80 -10.08
C ASP A 34 -0.10 -4.31 -9.39
N ILE A 35 -0.65 -5.44 -9.85
CA ILE A 35 -1.83 -6.05 -9.23
C ILE A 35 -1.55 -6.48 -7.79
N LEU A 36 -0.37 -7.02 -7.51
CA LEU A 36 0.00 -7.46 -6.16
C LEU A 36 0.26 -6.27 -5.23
N VAL A 37 0.87 -5.18 -5.74
CA VAL A 37 1.01 -3.93 -4.99
C VAL A 37 -0.36 -3.32 -4.70
N THR A 38 -1.26 -3.30 -5.68
CA THR A 38 -2.63 -2.81 -5.51
C THR A 38 -3.39 -3.64 -4.48
N ALA A 39 -3.29 -4.97 -4.55
CA ALA A 39 -3.92 -5.87 -3.58
C ALA A 39 -3.42 -5.61 -2.16
N ASN A 40 -2.11 -5.42 -1.98
CA ASN A 40 -1.52 -5.05 -0.70
C ASN A 40 -1.96 -3.66 -0.23
N SER A 41 -2.11 -2.68 -1.14
CA SER A 41 -2.50 -1.32 -0.77
C SER A 41 -3.88 -1.24 -0.12
N TYR A 42 -4.78 -2.18 -0.42
CA TYR A 42 -6.10 -2.22 0.22
C TYR A 42 -6.05 -2.61 1.70
N PHE A 43 -4.96 -3.24 2.16
CA PHE A 43 -4.78 -3.57 3.58
C PHE A 43 -4.02 -2.50 4.37
N VAL A 44 -3.42 -1.51 3.70
CA VAL A 44 -2.61 -0.49 4.38
C VAL A 44 -3.42 0.25 5.43
N THR A 45 -4.61 0.76 5.09
CA THR A 45 -5.44 1.48 6.09
C THR A 45 -5.92 0.58 7.23
N VAL A 46 -6.07 -0.73 6.98
CA VAL A 46 -6.42 -1.71 8.02
C VAL A 46 -5.25 -1.90 8.99
N ASP A 47 -4.04 -2.11 8.46
CA ASP A 47 -2.83 -2.30 9.26
C ASP A 47 -2.50 -1.03 10.05
N GLU A 48 -2.62 0.14 9.43
CA GLU A 48 -2.42 1.44 10.07
C GLU A 48 -3.45 1.66 11.21
N TYR A 49 -4.73 1.35 10.97
CA TYR A 49 -5.78 1.47 11.99
C TYR A 49 -5.48 0.61 13.22
N VAL A 50 -5.05 -0.65 13.02
CA VAL A 50 -4.63 -1.54 14.11
C VAL A 50 -3.39 -1.01 14.82
N SER A 51 -2.36 -0.63 14.06
CA SER A 51 -1.09 -0.16 14.64
C SER A 51 -1.24 1.13 15.46
N SER A 52 -2.26 1.92 15.15
CA SER A 52 -2.56 3.18 15.82
C SER A 52 -3.32 2.99 17.14
N GLY A 53 -3.74 1.77 17.47
CA GLY A 53 -4.51 1.46 18.70
C GLY A 53 -5.99 1.81 18.63
N LEU A 54 -6.47 2.41 17.53
CA LEU A 54 -7.89 2.80 17.38
C LEU A 54 -8.85 1.61 17.58
N SER A 55 -8.46 0.40 17.15
CA SER A 55 -9.31 -0.79 17.31
C SER A 55 -9.55 -1.21 18.75
N ASP A 56 -8.70 -0.78 19.68
CA ASP A 56 -8.72 -1.18 21.08
C ASP A 56 -9.52 -0.19 21.94
N ILE A 57 -9.94 0.94 21.36
CA ILE A 57 -10.75 1.95 22.03
C ILE A 57 -12.11 1.37 22.41
N ASN A 58 -12.41 1.41 23.71
CA ASN A 58 -13.66 0.94 24.26
C ASN A 58 -14.76 1.99 24.11
N GLY A 59 -15.30 2.12 22.90
CA GLY A 59 -16.36 3.07 22.63
C GLY A 59 -17.19 2.78 21.41
N ILE A 60 -18.23 3.59 21.26
CA ILE A 60 -19.09 3.62 20.10
C ILE A 60 -18.91 4.91 19.33
N ILE A 61 -19.03 4.80 18.03
CA ILE A 61 -18.99 5.86 17.04
C ILE A 61 -20.43 6.07 16.60
N VAL A 62 -20.91 7.31 16.71
CA VAL A 62 -22.29 7.70 16.45
C VAL A 62 -22.31 8.69 15.30
N ASP A 63 -22.95 8.29 14.21
CA ASP A 63 -23.26 9.21 13.11
C ASP A 63 -24.57 9.94 13.40
N ASN A 64 -24.45 11.21 13.79
CA ASN A 64 -25.56 12.12 14.08
C ASN A 64 -25.68 13.25 13.02
N GLY A 65 -25.13 13.03 11.81
CA GLY A 65 -25.24 14.01 10.71
C GLY A 65 -24.66 15.38 11.06
N GLY A 66 -23.62 15.41 11.90
CA GLY A 66 -22.95 16.64 12.36
C GLY A 66 -23.64 17.37 13.52
N ASN A 67 -24.70 16.82 14.12
CA ASN A 67 -25.26 17.36 15.35
C ASN A 67 -24.61 16.70 16.57
N SER A 68 -24.59 17.41 17.70
CA SER A 68 -24.17 16.80 18.96
C SER A 68 -25.18 15.81 19.51
N VAL A 69 -24.69 14.74 20.13
CA VAL A 69 -25.50 13.75 20.81
C VAL A 69 -26.25 14.43 21.96
N PRO A 70 -27.60 14.37 21.98
CA PRO A 70 -28.39 15.03 23.01
C PRO A 70 -28.06 14.54 24.42
N GLU A 71 -27.86 15.46 25.36
CA GLU A 71 -27.58 15.15 26.78
C GLU A 71 -28.63 14.23 27.41
N ARG A 72 -29.91 14.36 27.00
CA ARG A 72 -30.99 13.45 27.43
C ARG A 72 -30.76 11.97 27.08
N LEU A 73 -29.96 11.67 26.06
CA LEU A 73 -29.59 10.31 25.67
C LEU A 73 -28.37 9.84 26.45
N LEU A 74 -27.38 10.73 26.65
CA LEU A 74 -26.23 10.47 27.52
C LEU A 74 -26.70 10.12 28.94
N ASN A 75 -27.67 10.86 29.48
CA ASN A 75 -28.24 10.65 30.82
C ASN A 75 -29.05 9.35 30.98
N LYS A 76 -29.29 8.59 29.90
CA LYS A 76 -29.92 7.25 29.99
C LYS A 76 -28.91 6.15 30.23
N LEU A 77 -27.62 6.41 30.06
CA LEU A 77 -26.57 5.46 30.40
C LEU A 77 -26.37 5.42 31.93
N PRO A 78 -25.78 4.33 32.47
CA PRO A 78 -25.46 4.25 33.89
C PRO A 78 -24.60 5.43 34.36
N GLU A 79 -24.78 5.86 35.61
CA GLU A 79 -23.93 6.92 36.18
C GLU A 79 -22.45 6.53 36.07
N ASN A 80 -21.64 7.46 35.56
CA ASN A 80 -20.21 7.26 35.30
C ASN A 80 -19.86 6.17 34.27
N SER A 81 -20.76 5.80 33.34
CA SER A 81 -20.40 4.88 32.25
C SER A 81 -19.58 5.57 31.16
N ILE A 82 -19.78 6.87 30.96
CA ILE A 82 -19.13 7.66 29.91
C ILE A 82 -17.82 8.22 30.45
N ASP A 83 -16.77 8.09 29.64
CA ASP A 83 -15.51 8.78 29.87
C ASP A 83 -15.53 10.15 29.18
N TYR A 84 -15.77 10.17 27.87
CA TYR A 84 -15.98 11.39 27.10
C TYR A 84 -16.87 11.14 25.88
N CYS A 85 -17.44 12.23 25.36
CA CYS A 85 -18.41 12.24 24.26
C CYS A 85 -18.06 13.29 23.21
N GLU A 86 -16.79 13.31 22.78
CA GLU A 86 -16.30 14.14 21.66
C GLU A 86 -14.88 13.69 21.31
N LEU A 87 -14.59 13.49 20.01
CA LEU A 87 -13.25 13.10 19.57
C LEU A 87 -12.38 14.31 19.22
N GLY A 88 -12.99 15.43 18.82
CA GLY A 88 -12.27 16.58 18.31
C GLY A 88 -13.04 17.40 17.27
N GLY A 89 -12.30 18.24 16.54
CA GLY A 89 -12.81 19.08 15.48
C GLY A 89 -11.75 19.43 14.43
N VAL A 90 -12.19 20.05 13.35
CA VAL A 90 -11.31 20.44 12.23
C VAL A 90 -11.43 21.93 11.97
N ALA A 91 -10.29 22.62 11.86
CA ALA A 91 -10.22 24.03 11.46
C ALA A 91 -9.38 24.19 10.18
N TYR A 92 -9.97 24.80 9.16
CA TYR A 92 -9.34 25.04 7.85
C TYR A 92 -8.75 26.45 7.79
N LEU A 93 -7.43 26.56 7.65
CA LEU A 93 -6.68 27.82 7.74
C LEU A 93 -5.67 27.95 6.59
N GLY A 94 -6.13 28.51 5.47
CA GLY A 94 -5.28 28.75 4.31
C GLY A 94 -4.77 27.46 3.68
N GLU A 95 -3.47 27.18 3.82
CA GLU A 95 -2.85 25.94 3.33
C GLU A 95 -2.80 24.82 4.39
N TYR A 96 -3.14 25.15 5.65
CA TYR A 96 -3.10 24.23 6.78
C TYR A 96 -4.50 23.80 7.20
N THR A 97 -4.60 22.57 7.69
CA THR A 97 -5.81 22.05 8.32
C THR A 97 -5.45 21.48 9.68
N LEU A 98 -6.00 22.09 10.73
CA LEU A 98 -5.81 21.66 12.11
C LEU A 98 -6.85 20.59 12.45
N TYR A 99 -6.37 19.42 12.83
CA TYR A 99 -7.17 18.35 13.43
C TYR A 99 -6.96 18.41 14.94
N GLY A 100 -7.92 18.96 15.65
CA GLY A 100 -7.87 19.10 17.10
C GLY A 100 -8.52 17.90 17.77
N TYR A 101 -7.79 17.23 18.66
CA TYR A 101 -8.24 16.04 19.39
C TYR A 101 -8.64 16.39 20.83
N SER A 102 -9.69 15.78 21.36
CA SER A 102 -10.07 15.98 22.76
C SER A 102 -8.95 15.50 23.70
N ASN A 103 -8.86 16.12 24.88
CA ASN A 103 -7.83 15.78 25.88
C ASN A 103 -7.92 14.31 26.30
N GLU A 104 -9.14 13.81 26.39
CA GLU A 104 -9.42 12.44 26.77
C GLU A 104 -9.06 11.49 25.61
N PHE A 105 -9.35 11.85 24.36
CA PHE A 105 -9.00 11.03 23.21
C PHE A 105 -7.50 10.81 23.05
N VAL A 106 -6.68 11.85 23.21
CA VAL A 106 -5.22 11.69 23.10
C VAL A 106 -4.59 10.80 24.17
N ASN A 107 -5.32 10.49 25.25
CA ASN A 107 -4.87 9.55 26.27
C ASN A 107 -5.10 8.08 25.87
N ASP A 108 -6.16 7.80 25.13
CA ASP A 108 -6.47 6.46 24.63
C ASP A 108 -5.80 6.19 23.27
N TYR A 109 -5.67 7.23 22.44
CA TYR A 109 -5.04 7.18 21.13
C TYR A 109 -3.60 7.67 21.20
N ILE A 110 -2.66 6.72 21.23
CA ILE A 110 -1.22 6.98 21.31
C ILE A 110 -0.54 6.38 20.07
N PRO A 111 -0.53 7.09 18.93
CA PRO A 111 0.14 6.61 17.72
C PRO A 111 1.67 6.58 17.91
N GLU A 112 2.34 5.66 17.22
CA GLU A 112 3.81 5.60 17.25
C GLU A 112 4.43 6.85 16.60
N LEU A 113 5.40 7.46 17.29
CA LEU A 113 6.17 8.60 16.80
C LEU A 113 7.50 8.14 16.20
N SER A 114 7.92 8.80 15.12
CA SER A 114 9.30 8.72 14.63
C SER A 114 10.24 9.54 15.51
N GLU A 115 9.77 10.71 15.96
CA GLU A 115 10.55 11.67 16.72
C GLU A 115 9.63 12.59 17.54
N GLY A 116 10.11 13.09 18.69
CA GLY A 116 9.40 14.07 19.51
C GLY A 116 8.40 13.48 20.49
N THR A 117 7.38 14.27 20.81
CA THR A 117 6.45 14.03 21.93
C THR A 117 5.00 14.09 21.45
N TRP A 118 4.14 13.24 22.03
CA TRP A 118 2.71 13.23 21.72
C TRP A 118 1.98 14.36 22.46
N LEU A 119 0.76 14.68 22.01
CA LEU A 119 0.02 15.86 22.43
C LEU A 119 -0.31 15.88 23.94
N ASN A 120 -0.59 14.73 24.55
CA ASN A 120 -0.92 14.63 25.98
C ASN A 120 0.29 14.82 26.93
N GLU A 121 1.50 14.70 26.40
CA GLU A 121 2.75 14.90 27.15
C GLU A 121 3.28 16.34 27.02
N CYS A 122 2.63 17.18 26.20
CA CYS A 122 3.00 18.57 26.03
C CYS A 122 2.50 19.40 27.21
N THR A 123 3.39 20.19 27.82
CA THR A 123 3.02 21.11 28.91
C THR A 123 2.42 22.41 28.36
N ASP A 124 1.39 22.92 29.03
CA ASP A 124 0.63 24.15 28.68
C ASP A 124 1.45 25.46 28.65
N ASP A 125 2.75 25.43 28.98
CA ASP A 125 3.63 26.61 29.01
C ASP A 125 4.10 27.07 27.61
N LEU A 126 3.48 26.60 26.53
CA LEU A 126 3.84 26.97 25.17
C LEU A 126 3.08 28.23 24.74
N LYS A 127 3.83 29.25 24.33
CA LYS A 127 3.30 30.47 23.70
C LYS A 127 2.64 30.18 22.33
N ASP A 128 3.04 29.08 21.70
CA ASP A 128 2.62 28.62 20.38
C ASP A 128 1.85 27.30 20.52
N ILE A 129 0.92 27.00 19.61
CA ILE A 129 0.12 25.77 19.66
C ILE A 129 1.02 24.54 19.45
N PRO A 130 1.01 23.53 20.33
CA PRO A 130 1.76 22.29 20.09
C PRO A 130 1.14 21.52 18.92
N VAL A 131 1.94 21.23 17.90
CA VAL A 131 1.50 20.54 16.69
C VAL A 131 2.34 19.28 16.43
N VAL A 132 1.65 18.17 16.14
CA VAL A 132 2.26 16.95 15.61
C VAL A 132 1.96 16.83 14.13
N ILE A 133 2.95 16.42 13.34
CA ILE A 133 2.82 16.27 11.87
C ILE A 133 2.96 14.81 11.43
N PRO A 134 2.27 14.38 10.36
CA PRO A 134 2.52 13.09 9.74
C PRO A 134 3.92 12.95 9.13
N TYR A 135 4.47 11.73 9.08
CA TYR A 135 5.86 11.46 8.70
C TYR A 135 6.28 12.09 7.37
N SER A 136 5.41 12.05 6.36
CA SER A 136 5.76 12.54 5.02
C SER A 136 6.05 14.04 4.97
N LEU A 137 5.58 14.81 5.95
CA LEU A 137 5.85 16.24 6.07
C LEU A 137 7.25 16.56 6.64
N ASN A 138 7.97 15.56 7.18
CA ASN A 138 9.33 15.70 7.72
C ASN A 138 10.38 16.11 6.65
N LYS A 139 10.03 16.04 5.36
CA LYS A 139 10.86 16.60 4.29
C LYS A 139 10.88 18.14 4.26
N TYR A 140 9.89 18.78 4.90
CA TYR A 140 9.69 20.23 4.89
C TYR A 140 9.81 20.86 6.28
N PHE A 141 9.54 20.09 7.32
CA PHE A 141 9.44 20.58 8.69
C PHE A 141 10.20 19.68 9.65
N ASN A 142 10.78 20.28 10.69
CA ASN A 142 11.52 19.61 11.75
C ASN A 142 10.91 19.92 13.13
N ILE A 143 11.28 19.12 14.13
CA ILE A 143 10.90 19.40 15.52
C ILE A 143 11.50 20.73 15.97
N GLY A 144 10.66 21.51 16.65
CA GLY A 144 11.00 22.83 17.18
C GLY A 144 10.73 23.97 16.20
N ASP A 145 10.43 23.68 14.93
CA ASP A 145 10.04 24.68 13.95
C ASP A 145 8.74 25.37 14.39
N ILE A 146 8.67 26.68 14.18
CA ILE A 146 7.47 27.49 14.41
C ILE A 146 6.87 27.81 13.03
N ILE A 147 5.64 27.36 12.83
CA ILE A 147 4.84 27.56 11.62
C ILE A 147 3.83 28.67 11.85
N ASP A 148 3.71 29.56 10.87
CA ASP A 148 2.67 30.58 10.84
C ASP A 148 1.42 29.98 10.20
N ILE A 149 0.46 29.58 11.05
CA ILE A 149 -0.76 28.88 10.63
C ILE A 149 -1.77 29.89 10.08
N ASP A 150 -1.90 31.04 10.74
CA ASP A 150 -2.74 32.14 10.29
C ASP A 150 -2.12 33.49 10.62
N SER A 151 -1.40 34.05 9.65
CA SER A 151 -0.73 35.35 9.78
C SER A 151 -1.70 36.49 10.11
N LYS A 152 -2.98 36.38 9.73
CA LYS A 152 -3.96 37.47 9.96
C LYS A 152 -4.35 37.55 11.43
N ASN A 153 -4.49 36.40 12.07
CA ASN A 153 -4.86 36.29 13.48
C ASN A 153 -3.65 36.08 14.40
N GLY A 154 -2.44 35.97 13.83
CA GLY A 154 -1.20 35.74 14.55
C GLY A 154 -1.13 34.35 15.18
N LEU A 155 -1.76 33.35 14.55
CA LEU A 155 -1.81 31.98 15.05
C LEU A 155 -0.55 31.23 14.62
N THR A 156 0.29 30.88 15.59
CA THR A 156 1.52 30.12 15.36
C THR A 156 1.44 28.74 16.01
N GLY A 157 1.98 27.74 15.31
CA GLY A 157 2.15 26.39 15.81
C GLY A 157 3.61 26.05 15.98
N LYS A 158 3.96 25.28 17.01
CA LYS A 158 5.29 24.72 17.20
C LYS A 158 5.24 23.22 16.99
N ILE A 159 6.14 22.71 16.15
CA ILE A 159 6.19 21.28 15.85
C ILE A 159 6.85 20.55 17.02
N VAL A 160 6.09 19.71 17.71
CA VAL A 160 6.52 18.98 18.93
C VAL A 160 6.74 17.49 18.69
N GLY A 161 6.16 16.94 17.62
CA GLY A 161 6.30 15.53 17.28
C GLY A 161 6.08 15.24 15.80
N ILE A 162 6.62 14.11 15.37
CA ILE A 162 6.49 13.59 14.01
C ILE A 162 6.02 12.14 14.11
N LEU A 163 4.87 11.83 13.52
CA LEU A 163 4.35 10.45 13.48
C LEU A 163 5.33 9.54 12.75
N LYS A 164 5.33 8.25 13.08
CA LYS A 164 6.09 7.22 12.36
C LYS A 164 5.49 6.89 10.98
N THR A 165 4.22 7.20 10.81
CA THR A 165 3.43 6.97 9.60
C THR A 165 2.96 8.30 9.00
N SER A 166 2.56 8.27 7.73
CA SER A 166 1.94 9.43 7.06
C SER A 166 0.41 9.45 7.21
N TYR A 167 -0.14 8.45 7.92
CA TYR A 167 -1.56 8.35 8.22
C TYR A 167 -1.89 9.00 9.57
N TYR A 168 -3.10 9.56 9.68
CA TYR A 168 -3.58 10.21 10.90
C TYR A 168 -5.12 10.09 10.98
N CYS A 169 -5.69 10.20 12.18
CA CYS A 169 -7.14 10.12 12.33
C CYS A 169 -7.81 11.45 11.93
N THR A 170 -8.76 11.41 11.00
CA THR A 170 -9.38 12.63 10.44
C THR A 170 -10.72 12.97 11.07
N PHE A 171 -11.42 11.99 11.63
CA PHE A 171 -12.81 12.09 12.12
C PHE A 171 -13.83 12.66 11.13
N ASN A 172 -13.43 12.88 9.88
CA ASN A 172 -14.11 13.81 8.98
C ASN A 172 -15.18 13.15 8.12
N ASN A 173 -15.37 11.83 8.26
CA ASN A 173 -16.32 11.06 7.46
C ASN A 173 -17.31 10.35 8.38
N GLY A 174 -18.58 10.75 8.31
CA GLY A 174 -19.72 9.96 8.77
C GLY A 174 -20.30 9.13 7.61
N GLY A 175 -21.32 8.33 7.89
CA GLY A 175 -22.01 7.54 6.88
C GLY A 175 -22.34 6.11 7.34
N THR A 176 -23.28 5.49 6.63
CA THR A 176 -23.75 4.13 6.93
C THR A 176 -22.71 3.03 6.69
N GLU A 177 -21.66 3.32 5.92
CA GLU A 177 -20.61 2.40 5.49
C GLU A 177 -19.21 2.79 6.01
N LEU A 178 -19.14 3.41 7.20
CA LEU A 178 -17.88 3.80 7.84
C LEU A 178 -16.92 2.61 7.99
N ASN A 179 -15.70 2.78 7.49
CA ASN A 179 -14.63 1.79 7.60
C ASN A 179 -13.25 2.48 7.79
N THR A 180 -12.17 1.68 7.87
CA THR A 180 -10.81 2.20 8.20
C THR A 180 -10.29 3.30 7.28
N LYS A 181 -10.56 3.29 5.97
CA LYS A 181 -10.10 4.36 5.04
C LYS A 181 -10.85 5.67 5.24
N ASP A 182 -12.04 5.62 5.85
CA ASP A 182 -12.85 6.81 6.08
C ASP A 182 -12.43 7.51 7.38
N MET A 183 -11.90 6.76 8.35
CA MET A 183 -11.38 7.29 9.62
C MET A 183 -9.92 7.76 9.56
N LEU A 184 -9.16 7.36 8.54
CA LEU A 184 -7.75 7.71 8.37
C LEU A 184 -7.52 8.59 7.16
N GLY A 185 -6.83 9.71 7.35
CA GLY A 185 -6.28 10.56 6.29
C GLY A 185 -4.82 10.22 6.04
N LYS A 186 -4.32 10.55 4.85
CA LYS A 186 -2.91 10.39 4.47
C LYS A 186 -2.37 11.71 3.95
N ALA A 187 -1.33 12.24 4.60
CA ALA A 187 -0.85 13.60 4.34
C ALA A 187 -0.36 13.85 2.90
N ASP A 188 0.19 12.83 2.23
CA ASP A 188 0.69 12.96 0.85
C ASP A 188 -0.41 13.05 -0.22
N GLU A 189 -1.65 12.73 0.15
CA GLU A 189 -2.83 12.76 -0.73
C GLU A 189 -3.75 13.95 -0.41
N SER A 190 -3.45 14.68 0.66
CA SER A 190 -4.20 15.86 1.09
C SER A 190 -3.81 17.09 0.25
N PHE A 191 -4.81 17.88 -0.14
CA PHE A 191 -4.60 19.19 -0.77
C PHE A 191 -4.07 20.24 0.23
N GLU A 192 -4.30 20.00 1.51
CA GLU A 192 -3.94 20.86 2.65
C GLU A 192 -2.91 20.13 3.53
N ILE A 193 -2.14 20.89 4.29
CA ILE A 193 -1.12 20.38 5.20
C ILE A 193 -1.79 20.03 6.55
N PRO A 194 -1.93 18.74 6.91
CA PRO A 194 -2.54 18.35 8.17
C PRO A 194 -1.62 18.61 9.36
N LEU A 195 -2.16 19.31 10.35
CA LEU A 195 -1.53 19.62 11.63
C LEU A 195 -2.38 19.03 12.76
N LEU A 196 -1.82 18.17 13.59
CA LEU A 196 -2.55 17.53 14.70
C LEU A 196 -2.30 18.30 15.99
N THR A 197 -3.34 18.67 16.72
CA THR A 197 -3.26 19.44 17.96
C THR A 197 -4.34 18.99 18.95
N LEU A 198 -4.36 19.55 20.17
CA LEU A 198 -5.52 19.43 21.05
C LEU A 198 -6.66 20.36 20.62
N TYR A 199 -7.88 19.92 20.83
CA TYR A 199 -9.12 20.59 20.44
C TYR A 199 -9.28 21.97 21.10
N ASN A 200 -8.83 22.11 22.34
CA ASN A 200 -8.84 23.38 23.09
C ASN A 200 -7.97 24.48 22.46
N TYR A 201 -7.02 24.13 21.60
CA TYR A 201 -6.21 25.08 20.84
C TYR A 201 -6.83 25.48 19.50
N LEU A 202 -7.92 24.84 19.07
CA LEU A 202 -8.57 25.23 17.83
C LEU A 202 -9.25 26.60 17.97
N PRO A 203 -9.11 27.49 16.98
CA PRO A 203 -9.79 28.76 17.00
C PRO A 203 -11.29 28.58 16.73
N ASN A 204 -12.12 28.85 17.73
CA ASN A 204 -13.58 28.67 17.73
C ASN A 204 -14.30 29.20 16.46
N GLU A 205 -13.78 30.24 15.83
CA GLU A 205 -14.36 30.88 14.64
C GLU A 205 -14.26 30.01 13.37
N PHE A 206 -13.36 29.03 13.36
CA PHE A 206 -13.06 28.18 12.20
C PHE A 206 -13.34 26.70 12.43
N VAL A 207 -13.84 26.33 13.61
CA VAL A 207 -14.12 24.93 13.94
C VAL A 207 -15.37 24.47 13.20
N SER A 208 -15.18 23.54 12.27
CA SER A 208 -16.26 22.69 11.80
C SER A 208 -16.48 21.60 12.85
N THR A 209 -17.44 21.81 13.75
CA THR A 209 -17.97 20.76 14.65
C THR A 209 -18.95 19.92 13.83
N GLY A 210 -18.41 19.09 12.95
CA GLY A 210 -19.21 18.47 11.92
C GLY A 210 -18.64 17.13 11.57
N MET A 211 -19.26 16.11 12.17
CA MET A 211 -19.37 14.72 11.72
C MET A 211 -18.69 13.72 12.67
N THR A 212 -19.50 12.73 13.05
CA THR A 212 -19.17 11.57 13.87
C THR A 212 -18.66 11.89 15.28
N GLU A 213 -19.53 11.75 16.29
CA GLU A 213 -19.11 11.77 17.69
C GLU A 213 -18.78 10.35 18.14
N ALA A 214 -17.69 10.16 18.90
CA ALA A 214 -17.53 8.93 19.65
C ALA A 214 -17.88 9.14 21.12
N ILE A 215 -18.57 8.15 21.64
CA ILE A 215 -18.89 7.99 23.05
C ILE A 215 -17.97 6.90 23.57
N ILE A 216 -16.96 7.30 24.34
CA ILE A 216 -16.01 6.38 24.94
C ILE A 216 -16.48 6.02 26.34
N LEU A 217 -16.38 4.74 26.66
CA LEU A 217 -16.97 4.15 27.85
C LEU A 217 -15.87 3.76 28.84
N LYS A 218 -16.09 4.06 30.12
CA LYS A 218 -15.17 3.69 31.20
C LYS A 218 -15.07 2.17 31.39
N ASN A 219 -16.18 1.46 31.21
CA ASN A 219 -16.23 0.00 31.36
C ASN A 219 -16.65 -0.68 30.06
N SER A 220 -15.98 -1.78 29.71
CA SER A 220 -16.34 -2.57 28.53
C SER A 220 -17.68 -3.29 28.66
N SER A 221 -18.16 -3.51 29.89
CA SER A 221 -19.49 -4.07 30.17
C SER A 221 -20.62 -3.23 29.58
N ASP A 222 -20.41 -1.91 29.47
CA ASP A 222 -21.45 -0.95 29.12
C ASP A 222 -21.54 -0.77 27.59
N LEU A 223 -20.61 -1.34 26.84
CA LEU A 223 -20.53 -1.23 25.37
C LEU A 223 -21.79 -1.76 24.69
N ASN A 224 -22.24 -2.95 25.09
CA ASN A 224 -23.42 -3.59 24.50
C ASN A 224 -24.72 -2.84 24.83
N GLU A 225 -24.83 -2.29 26.03
CA GLU A 225 -26.00 -1.52 26.46
C GLU A 225 -26.04 -0.17 25.74
N SER A 226 -24.89 0.53 25.68
CA SER A 226 -24.73 1.79 24.97
C SER A 226 -25.01 1.60 23.48
N TYR A 227 -24.41 0.60 22.84
CA TYR A 227 -24.65 0.28 21.44
C TYR A 227 -26.14 0.10 21.15
N LYS A 228 -26.85 -0.68 21.97
CA LYS A 228 -28.30 -0.90 21.82
C LYS A 228 -29.10 0.37 22.03
N LEU A 229 -28.76 1.18 23.02
CA LEU A 229 -29.44 2.43 23.32
C LEU A 229 -29.36 3.40 22.14
N PHE A 230 -28.15 3.67 21.65
CA PHE A 230 -27.89 4.64 20.59
C PHE A 230 -28.33 4.12 19.21
N SER A 231 -28.29 2.81 18.96
CA SER A 231 -28.79 2.21 17.70
C SER A 231 -30.28 2.42 17.47
N ASN A 232 -31.07 2.77 18.50
CA ASN A 232 -32.48 3.13 18.32
C ASN A 232 -32.68 4.51 17.68
N TYR A 233 -31.65 5.34 17.66
CA TYR A 233 -31.73 6.75 17.24
C TYR A 233 -30.75 7.08 16.12
N TYR A 234 -29.60 6.41 16.07
CA TYR A 234 -28.49 6.74 15.19
C TYR A 234 -27.88 5.49 14.54
N TYR A 235 -27.07 5.71 13.51
CA TYR A 235 -26.15 4.68 13.04
C TYR A 235 -24.97 4.61 14.00
N VAL A 236 -24.79 3.43 14.59
CA VAL A 236 -23.76 3.18 15.60
C VAL A 236 -22.83 2.09 15.10
N ARG A 237 -21.54 2.27 15.39
CA ARG A 237 -20.47 1.30 15.16
C ARG A 237 -19.57 1.29 16.38
N THR A 238 -18.98 0.16 16.72
CA THR A 238 -17.81 0.15 17.59
C THR A 238 -16.54 0.43 16.77
N PHE A 239 -15.45 0.81 17.42
CA PHE A 239 -14.14 0.91 16.75
C PHE A 239 -13.69 -0.44 16.16
N SER A 240 -14.11 -1.56 16.77
CA SER A 240 -13.89 -2.91 16.24
C SER A 240 -14.74 -3.18 14.99
N ASP A 241 -15.98 -2.70 14.93
CA ASP A 241 -16.84 -2.88 13.75
C ASP A 241 -16.27 -2.14 12.53
N VAL A 242 -15.66 -0.96 12.75
CA VAL A 242 -14.96 -0.21 11.69
C VAL A 242 -13.77 -1.01 11.14
N LEU A 243 -13.02 -1.67 12.03
CA LEU A 243 -11.91 -2.55 11.63
C LEU A 243 -12.42 -3.76 10.83
N GLU A 244 -13.49 -4.41 11.29
CA GLU A 244 -14.08 -5.56 10.60
C GLU A 244 -14.61 -5.16 9.22
N SER A 245 -15.35 -4.05 9.13
CA SER A 245 -15.82 -3.50 7.85
C SER A 245 -14.66 -3.14 6.91
N GLY A 246 -13.57 -2.56 7.43
CA GLY A 246 -12.36 -2.29 6.64
C GLY A 246 -11.71 -3.56 6.09
N LYS A 247 -11.63 -4.63 6.90
CA LYS A 247 -11.14 -5.94 6.45
C LYS A 247 -12.05 -6.51 5.36
N GLU A 248 -13.37 -6.46 5.54
CA GLU A 248 -14.32 -6.96 4.56
C GLU A 248 -14.22 -6.22 3.22
N ASP A 249 -14.12 -4.88 3.22
CA ASP A 249 -13.92 -4.07 2.00
C ASP A 249 -12.59 -4.44 1.32
N ALA A 250 -11.49 -4.54 2.07
CA ALA A 250 -10.20 -4.95 1.53
C ALA A 250 -10.26 -6.35 0.89
N TYR A 251 -10.84 -7.35 1.57
CA TYR A 251 -11.01 -8.69 1.01
C TYR A 251 -11.95 -8.71 -0.20
N ALA A 252 -13.01 -7.91 -0.20
CA ALA A 252 -13.91 -7.79 -1.35
C ALA A 252 -13.18 -7.24 -2.59
N ARG A 253 -12.37 -6.19 -2.42
CA ARG A 253 -11.55 -5.60 -3.50
C ARG A 253 -10.49 -6.58 -4.00
N VAL A 254 -9.80 -7.28 -3.11
CA VAL A 254 -8.82 -8.31 -3.50
C VAL A 254 -9.50 -9.49 -4.23
N ARG A 255 -10.67 -9.94 -3.77
CA ARG A 255 -11.44 -10.97 -4.48
C ARG A 255 -11.85 -10.51 -5.88
N ALA A 256 -12.22 -9.24 -6.05
CA ALA A 256 -12.53 -8.66 -7.36
C ALA A 256 -11.31 -8.60 -8.30
N LEU A 257 -10.09 -8.45 -7.76
CA LEU A 257 -8.85 -8.53 -8.54
C LEU A 257 -8.49 -9.96 -8.99
N GLY A 258 -9.00 -11.00 -8.32
CA GLY A 258 -8.65 -12.40 -8.58
C GLY A 258 -8.81 -12.84 -10.06
N PRO A 259 -9.97 -12.62 -10.70
CA PRO A 259 -10.16 -12.94 -12.12
C PRO A 259 -9.23 -12.16 -13.06
N ILE A 260 -8.99 -10.88 -12.76
CA ILE A 260 -8.09 -10.01 -13.54
C ILE A 260 -6.66 -10.53 -13.43
N PHE A 261 -6.21 -10.83 -12.22
CA PHE A 261 -4.91 -11.44 -11.96
C PHE A 261 -4.73 -12.77 -12.70
N LEU A 262 -5.72 -13.66 -12.63
CA LEU A 262 -5.66 -14.97 -13.27
C LEU A 262 -5.59 -14.87 -14.79
N THR A 263 -6.42 -14.03 -15.40
CA THR A 263 -6.44 -13.86 -16.86
C THR A 263 -5.14 -13.25 -17.38
N LEU A 264 -4.64 -12.19 -16.74
CA LEU A 264 -3.37 -11.55 -17.12
C LEU A 264 -2.17 -12.48 -16.89
N SER A 265 -2.17 -13.24 -15.79
CA SER A 265 -1.15 -14.27 -15.52
C SER A 265 -1.13 -15.34 -16.62
N LEU A 266 -2.29 -15.83 -17.06
CA LEU A 266 -2.37 -16.84 -18.12
C LEU A 266 -1.90 -16.30 -19.47
N VAL A 267 -2.38 -15.11 -19.87
CA VAL A 267 -1.96 -14.46 -21.13
C VAL A 267 -0.44 -14.25 -21.14
N SER A 268 0.10 -13.78 -20.02
CA SER A 268 1.54 -13.63 -19.83
C SER A 268 2.26 -14.97 -20.00
N LEU A 269 1.85 -16.02 -19.27
CA LEU A 269 2.47 -17.35 -19.33
C LEU A 269 2.46 -17.92 -20.75
N PHE A 270 1.34 -17.87 -21.46
CA PHE A 270 1.26 -18.35 -22.84
C PHE A 270 2.14 -17.54 -23.79
N GLY A 271 2.17 -16.22 -23.64
CA GLY A 271 3.06 -15.34 -24.41
C GLY A 271 4.54 -15.69 -24.19
N MET A 272 4.94 -15.92 -22.94
CA MET A 272 6.30 -16.32 -22.58
C MET A 272 6.68 -17.69 -23.15
N ILE A 273 5.79 -18.69 -23.01
CA ILE A 273 5.98 -20.04 -23.56
C ILE A 273 6.15 -19.97 -25.09
N GLY A 274 5.26 -19.27 -25.78
CA GLY A 274 5.29 -19.12 -27.23
C GLY A 274 6.58 -18.47 -27.72
N CYS A 275 7.00 -17.37 -27.07
CA CYS A 275 8.23 -16.65 -27.39
C CYS A 275 9.48 -17.54 -27.28
N ILE A 276 9.62 -18.26 -26.16
CA ILE A 276 10.77 -19.14 -25.91
C ILE A 276 10.75 -20.34 -26.86
N ALA A 277 9.57 -20.90 -27.14
CA ALA A 277 9.42 -22.00 -28.09
C ALA A 277 9.83 -21.56 -29.50
N ILE A 278 9.29 -20.44 -30.01
CA ILE A 278 9.62 -19.90 -31.34
C ILE A 278 11.12 -19.60 -31.44
N SER A 279 11.70 -18.96 -30.42
CA SER A 279 13.14 -18.68 -30.37
C SER A 279 13.97 -19.97 -30.42
N THR A 280 13.55 -21.03 -29.70
CA THR A 280 14.21 -22.34 -29.74
C THR A 280 14.09 -22.98 -31.13
N TYR A 281 12.89 -23.00 -31.73
CA TYR A 281 12.64 -23.57 -33.06
C TYR A 281 13.48 -22.89 -34.14
N LYS A 282 13.57 -21.55 -34.13
CA LYS A 282 14.40 -20.81 -35.09
C LYS A 282 15.88 -21.17 -34.98
N ASN A 283 16.36 -21.48 -33.78
CA ASN A 283 17.76 -21.82 -33.53
C ASN A 283 18.08 -23.31 -33.66
N LEU A 284 17.09 -24.19 -33.90
CA LEU A 284 17.31 -25.63 -34.05
C LEU A 284 18.35 -25.97 -35.13
N TYR A 285 18.28 -25.30 -36.28
CA TYR A 285 19.23 -25.53 -37.37
C TYR A 285 20.66 -25.15 -36.98
N PHE A 286 20.83 -24.09 -36.19
CA PHE A 286 22.14 -23.72 -35.67
C PHE A 286 22.68 -24.78 -34.69
N TYR A 287 21.81 -25.35 -33.85
CA TYR A 287 22.19 -26.45 -32.96
C TYR A 287 22.54 -27.73 -33.74
N SER A 288 21.91 -27.99 -34.88
CA SER A 288 22.28 -29.06 -35.82
C SER A 288 23.67 -28.88 -36.41
N ILE A 289 24.03 -27.67 -36.84
CA ILE A 289 25.38 -27.37 -37.34
C ILE A 289 26.43 -27.62 -36.24
N LEU A 290 26.20 -27.09 -35.03
CA LEU A 290 27.11 -27.29 -33.91
C LEU A 290 27.30 -28.77 -33.58
N TYR A 291 26.22 -29.56 -33.64
CA TYR A 291 26.27 -31.00 -33.40
C TYR A 291 27.11 -31.72 -34.46
N LEU A 292 26.94 -31.39 -35.74
CA LEU A 292 27.76 -31.93 -36.84
C LEU A 292 29.25 -31.56 -36.70
N CYS A 293 29.55 -30.37 -36.17
CA CYS A 293 30.91 -29.96 -35.84
C CYS A 293 31.48 -30.62 -34.56
N GLY A 294 30.80 -31.62 -33.99
CA GLY A 294 31.28 -32.40 -32.86
C GLY A 294 30.77 -31.96 -31.48
N ALA A 295 29.81 -31.03 -31.39
CA ALA A 295 29.16 -30.72 -30.11
C ALA A 295 28.22 -31.86 -29.67
N SER A 296 28.29 -32.26 -28.39
CA SER A 296 27.33 -33.23 -27.86
C SER A 296 25.95 -32.59 -27.66
N THR A 297 24.90 -33.41 -27.65
CA THR A 297 23.52 -32.97 -27.35
C THR A 297 23.41 -32.23 -26.03
N LYS A 298 24.15 -32.68 -25.00
CA LYS A 298 24.26 -32.00 -23.69
C LYS A 298 24.83 -30.59 -23.80
N LYS A 299 25.84 -30.37 -24.67
CA LYS A 299 26.42 -29.05 -24.90
C LYS A 299 25.45 -28.14 -25.66
N CYS A 300 24.75 -28.65 -26.68
CA CYS A 300 23.72 -27.87 -27.38
C CYS A 300 22.58 -27.45 -26.44
N PHE A 301 22.17 -28.35 -25.54
CA PHE A 301 21.20 -28.02 -24.49
C PHE A 301 21.70 -26.92 -23.55
N LEU A 302 22.94 -27.04 -23.06
CA LEU A 302 23.52 -26.05 -22.16
C LEU A 302 23.65 -24.65 -22.82
N ILE A 303 23.96 -24.59 -24.11
CA ILE A 303 23.98 -23.32 -24.88
C ILE A 303 22.58 -22.69 -24.92
N SER A 304 21.55 -23.51 -25.16
CA SER A 304 20.16 -23.06 -25.20
C SER A 304 19.67 -22.59 -23.82
N LEU A 305 20.05 -23.29 -22.75
CA LEU A 305 19.73 -22.89 -21.38
C LEU A 305 20.40 -21.57 -21.00
N LEU A 306 21.70 -21.42 -21.29
CA LEU A 306 22.42 -20.16 -21.06
C LEU A 306 21.82 -19.01 -21.87
N TYR A 307 21.35 -19.30 -23.08
CA TYR A 307 20.67 -18.32 -23.91
C TYR A 307 19.35 -17.85 -23.29
N THR A 308 18.54 -18.76 -22.73
CA THR A 308 17.33 -18.41 -21.96
C THR A 308 17.65 -17.62 -20.69
N VAL A 309 18.72 -17.95 -19.99
CA VAL A 309 19.15 -17.21 -18.79
C VAL A 309 19.54 -15.77 -19.13
N ILE A 310 20.21 -15.53 -20.26
CA ILE A 310 20.53 -14.17 -20.73
C ILE A 310 19.26 -13.32 -20.88
N TYR A 311 18.19 -13.88 -21.44
CA TYR A 311 16.90 -13.19 -21.54
C TYR A 311 16.34 -12.80 -20.18
N ILE A 312 16.29 -13.75 -19.25
CA ILE A 312 15.74 -13.54 -17.91
C ILE A 312 16.51 -12.44 -17.19
N VAL A 313 17.85 -12.48 -17.24
CA VAL A 313 18.70 -11.47 -16.60
C VAL A 313 18.46 -10.09 -17.20
N LEU A 314 18.41 -9.96 -18.53
CA LEU A 314 18.16 -8.67 -19.19
C LEU A 314 16.75 -8.14 -18.87
N THR A 315 15.73 -9.01 -18.87
CA THR A 315 14.38 -8.64 -18.44
C THR A 315 14.37 -8.09 -17.03
N LEU A 316 15.03 -8.75 -16.08
CA LEU A 316 15.09 -8.29 -14.69
C LEU A 316 15.80 -6.93 -14.59
N VAL A 317 16.92 -6.74 -15.29
CA VAL A 317 17.63 -5.45 -15.32
C VAL A 317 16.72 -4.34 -15.83
N VAL A 318 16.04 -4.54 -16.96
CA VAL A 318 15.12 -3.54 -17.54
C VAL A 318 13.94 -3.29 -16.60
N PHE A 319 13.37 -4.35 -16.01
CA PHE A 319 12.31 -4.24 -15.02
C PHE A 319 12.74 -3.37 -13.83
N PHE A 320 13.91 -3.64 -13.23
CA PHE A 320 14.40 -2.86 -12.09
C PHE A 320 14.68 -1.40 -12.46
N VAL A 321 15.21 -1.13 -13.64
CA VAL A 321 15.40 0.24 -14.12
C VAL A 321 14.06 0.97 -14.22
N ILE A 322 13.07 0.36 -14.89
CA ILE A 322 11.72 0.95 -15.00
C ILE A 322 11.09 1.12 -13.62
N PHE A 323 11.22 0.12 -12.75
CA PHE A 323 10.69 0.16 -11.40
C PHE A 323 11.26 1.34 -10.60
N ILE A 324 12.58 1.55 -10.63
CA ILE A 324 13.24 2.66 -9.94
C ILE A 324 12.73 4.02 -10.45
N PHE A 325 12.57 4.19 -11.77
CA PHE A 325 12.14 5.46 -12.35
C PHE A 325 10.63 5.74 -12.20
N VAL A 326 9.78 4.72 -12.31
CA VAL A 326 8.31 4.87 -12.29
C VAL A 326 7.77 4.87 -10.85
N MET A 327 8.31 4.02 -9.98
CA MET A 327 7.81 3.86 -8.61
C MET A 327 8.50 4.77 -7.58
N GLN A 328 9.41 5.67 -8.01
CA GLN A 328 10.07 6.64 -7.13
C GLN A 328 9.10 7.52 -6.33
N LYS A 329 7.86 7.69 -6.82
CA LYS A 329 6.80 8.51 -6.19
C LYS A 329 5.86 7.76 -5.25
N SER A 330 5.86 6.43 -5.26
CA SER A 330 4.99 5.62 -4.42
C SER A 330 5.86 4.60 -3.71
N MET A 331 6.42 4.98 -2.55
CA MET A 331 7.15 4.07 -1.68
C MET A 331 6.18 3.04 -1.09
N CYS A 332 5.73 2.10 -1.91
CA CYS A 332 4.95 0.95 -1.47
C CYS A 332 5.73 -0.31 -1.79
N TRP A 333 6.34 -0.84 -0.73
CA TRP A 333 6.57 -2.26 -0.47
C TRP A 333 6.68 -3.13 -1.72
N LEU A 334 7.90 -3.22 -2.26
CA LEU A 334 8.30 -4.31 -3.14
C LEU A 334 7.89 -5.63 -2.47
N ASN A 335 6.89 -6.30 -3.01
CA ASN A 335 6.56 -7.64 -2.58
C ASN A 335 7.65 -8.59 -3.08
N TYR A 336 8.73 -8.73 -2.29
CA TYR A 336 9.88 -9.57 -2.63
C TYR A 336 9.45 -11.01 -2.93
N ILE A 337 8.38 -11.49 -2.29
CA ILE A 337 7.79 -12.81 -2.54
C ILE A 337 7.24 -12.89 -3.97
N ALA A 338 6.57 -11.84 -4.45
CA ALA A 338 6.08 -11.76 -5.83
C ALA A 338 7.23 -11.82 -6.85
N ILE A 339 8.31 -11.06 -6.62
CA ILE A 339 9.48 -11.07 -7.50
C ILE A 339 10.14 -12.44 -7.52
N ILE A 340 10.31 -13.06 -6.34
CA ILE A 340 10.85 -14.42 -6.23
C ILE A 340 9.96 -15.41 -6.99
N ALA A 341 8.63 -15.32 -6.85
CA ALA A 341 7.69 -16.17 -7.57
C ALA A 341 7.80 -16.00 -9.10
N ILE A 342 7.92 -14.76 -9.58
CA ILE A 342 8.12 -14.47 -11.01
C ILE A 342 9.46 -15.04 -11.49
N ILE A 343 10.54 -14.87 -10.73
CA ILE A 343 11.86 -15.46 -11.06
C ILE A 343 11.75 -16.99 -11.14
N MET A 344 11.05 -17.63 -10.22
CA MET A 344 10.84 -19.08 -10.23
C MET A 344 10.04 -19.54 -11.46
N ILE A 345 8.99 -18.80 -11.84
CA ILE A 345 8.23 -19.05 -13.06
C ILE A 345 9.15 -18.91 -14.28
N LEU A 346 9.95 -17.83 -14.37
CA LEU A 346 10.87 -17.60 -15.47
C LEU A 346 11.94 -18.70 -15.58
N LEU A 347 12.48 -19.16 -14.45
CA LEU A 347 13.41 -20.28 -14.40
C LEU A 347 12.75 -21.59 -14.84
N SER A 348 11.49 -21.83 -14.50
CA SER A 348 10.75 -23.02 -14.96
C SER A 348 10.59 -23.08 -16.49
N LEU A 349 10.52 -21.91 -17.15
CA LEU A 349 10.44 -21.83 -18.62
C LEU A 349 11.72 -22.32 -19.32
N SER A 350 12.85 -22.42 -18.61
CA SER A 350 14.09 -23.02 -19.13
C SER A 350 13.95 -24.53 -19.46
N LEU A 351 12.88 -25.17 -19.01
CA LEU A 351 12.52 -26.55 -19.36
C LEU A 351 11.93 -26.69 -20.77
N ILE A 352 11.45 -25.60 -21.37
CA ILE A 352 10.85 -25.63 -22.72
C ILE A 352 11.91 -25.96 -23.79
N PRO A 353 13.08 -25.29 -23.84
CA PRO A 353 14.14 -25.65 -24.77
C PRO A 353 14.62 -27.10 -24.62
N TYR A 354 14.63 -27.63 -23.39
CA TYR A 354 14.97 -29.03 -23.13
C TYR A 354 14.02 -29.98 -23.87
N ARG A 355 12.71 -29.78 -23.70
CA ARG A 355 11.69 -30.64 -24.32
C ARG A 355 11.74 -30.56 -25.85
N ILE A 356 11.94 -29.36 -26.41
CA ILE A 356 12.01 -29.16 -27.87
C ILE A 356 13.25 -29.85 -28.46
N LEU A 357 14.43 -29.69 -27.85
CA LEU A 357 15.67 -30.31 -28.30
C LEU A 357 15.67 -31.83 -28.15
N LYS A 358 14.99 -32.37 -27.14
CA LYS A 358 14.83 -33.83 -26.96
C LYS A 358 13.94 -34.44 -28.04
N LYS A 359 12.84 -33.75 -28.40
CA LYS A 359 11.93 -34.21 -29.47
C LYS A 359 12.49 -34.02 -30.88
N ASN A 360 13.33 -33.02 -31.06
CA ASN A 360 13.95 -32.69 -32.36
C ASN A 360 15.47 -32.78 -32.21
N PRO A 361 16.02 -34.00 -32.10
CA PRO A 361 17.45 -34.16 -31.94
C PRO A 361 18.19 -33.53 -33.14
N PRO A 362 19.33 -32.86 -32.92
CA PRO A 362 20.01 -32.07 -33.95
C PRO A 362 20.31 -32.84 -35.25
N ILE A 363 20.50 -34.16 -35.16
CA ILE A 363 20.76 -35.06 -36.30
C ILE A 363 19.54 -35.26 -37.21
N GLU A 364 18.32 -35.26 -36.67
CA GLU A 364 17.09 -35.43 -37.44
C GLU A 364 16.71 -34.13 -38.14
N VAL A 365 16.82 -33.00 -37.43
CA VAL A 365 16.53 -31.66 -37.98
C VAL A 365 17.38 -31.36 -39.23
N PHE A 366 18.62 -31.83 -39.28
CA PHE A 366 19.47 -31.65 -40.46
C PHE A 366 18.97 -32.45 -41.68
N LYS A 367 18.40 -33.64 -41.47
CA LYS A 367 17.89 -34.50 -42.56
C LYS A 367 16.66 -33.92 -43.24
N TYR A 368 15.83 -33.17 -42.52
CA TYR A 368 14.57 -32.58 -43.04
C TYR A 368 14.74 -31.29 -43.85
N LYS A 369 15.92 -30.64 -43.80
CA LYS A 369 16.20 -29.38 -44.50
C LYS A 369 17.07 -29.54 -45.75
N ARG A 370 17.34 -30.80 -46.13
CA ARG A 370 17.98 -31.20 -47.38
C ARG A 370 16.88 -31.60 -48.35
#